data_AF-A0A925TG51-F1
#
_entry.id   AF-A0A925TG51-F1
#
_cell.length_a   1.000
_cell.length_b   1.000
_cell.length_c   1.000
_cell.angle_alpha   90.00
_cell.angle_beta   90.00
_cell.angle_gamma   90.00
#
_symmetry.space_group_name_H-M   'P 1'
#
loop_
_entity.id
_entity.type
_entity.pdbx_description
1 polymer ?
#
loop_
_entity_poly.entity_id
_entity_poly.type
_entity_poly.pdbx_seq_one_letter_code
_entity_poly.pdbx_strand_id
1 'polypeptide(L)' 'GILYAPDYVINAGGIINVGLEYIGNVSVDEVNERIDLIPGRLRDIWVESETDNVPAATVADKMAQRLIGR' A
#
# COMPACT_ATOMS: atom_id res chain seq x y z
N GLY A 1 5.56 -18.84 10.31
CA GLY A 1 5.73 -17.50 10.91
C GLY A 1 4.37 -16.88 11.21
N ILE A 2 4.34 -15.62 11.63
CA ILE A 2 3.11 -14.82 11.75
C ILE A 2 3.00 -13.95 10.48
N LEU A 3 1.86 -13.98 9.81
CA LEU A 3 1.61 -13.10 8.67
C LEU A 3 1.40 -11.68 9.20
N TYR A 4 2.25 -10.75 8.77
CA TYR A 4 2.22 -9.35 9.18
C TYR A 4 1.89 -8.45 7.98
N ALA A 5 0.91 -7.57 8.15
CA ALA A 5 0.61 -6.50 7.22
C ALA A 5 1.35 -5.23 7.67
N PRO A 6 2.22 -4.63 6.84
CA PRO A 6 2.83 -3.34 7.16
C PRO A 6 1.77 -2.28 7.45
N ASP A 7 1.90 -1.61 8.59
CA ASP A 7 0.91 -0.67 9.13
C ASP A 7 0.61 0.49 8.17
N TYR A 8 1.63 1.09 7.59
CA TYR A 8 1.51 2.20 6.63
C TYR A 8 0.93 1.77 5.26
N VAL A 9 0.79 0.47 5.01
CA VAL A 9 0.10 -0.07 3.83
C VAL A 9 -1.36 -0.37 4.16
N ILE A 10 -1.62 -1.14 5.23
CA ILE A 10 -3.00 -1.55 5.58
C ILE A 10 -3.86 -0.35 5.99
N ASN A 11 -3.27 0.65 6.68
CA ASN A 11 -3.98 1.84 7.15
C ASN A 11 -3.96 3.00 6.13
N ALA A 12 -3.51 2.76 4.88
CA ALA A 12 -3.32 3.81 3.88
C ALA A 12 -4.61 4.53 3.46
N GLY A 13 -5.79 3.97 3.76
CA GLY A 13 -7.09 4.52 3.36
C GLY A 13 -7.32 5.98 3.78
N GLY A 14 -6.86 6.37 4.97
CA GLY A 14 -7.01 7.75 5.45
C GLY A 14 -6.23 8.76 4.60
N ILE A 15 -4.98 8.44 4.24
CA ILE A 15 -4.15 9.30 3.38
C ILE A 15 -4.61 9.26 1.93
N ILE A 16 -5.16 8.14 1.45
CA ILE A 16 -5.81 8.06 0.13
C ILE A 16 -6.98 9.05 0.07
N ASN A 17 -7.87 9.05 1.08
CA ASN A 17 -9.01 9.95 1.12
C ASN A 17 -8.59 11.43 1.11
N VAL A 18 -7.77 11.84 2.10
CA VAL A 18 -7.33 13.24 2.23
C VAL A 18 -6.47 13.68 1.05
N GLY A 19 -5.64 12.79 0.51
CA GLY A 19 -4.78 13.09 -0.63
C GLY A 19 -5.57 13.35 -1.92
N LEU A 20 -6.66 12.61 -2.14
CA LEU A 20 -7.53 12.86 -3.29
C LEU A 20 -8.35 14.14 -3.12
N GLU A 21 -8.92 14.38 -1.93
CA GLU A 21 -9.61 15.64 -1.60
C GLU A 21 -8.71 16.87 -1.87
N TYR A 22 -7.41 16.75 -1.60
CA TYR A 22 -6.44 17.82 -1.85
C TYR A 22 -6.22 18.10 -3.35
N ILE A 23 -6.26 17.07 -4.20
CA ILE A 23 -6.02 17.18 -5.66
C ILE A 23 -7.28 17.67 -6.38
N GLY A 24 -8.46 17.51 -5.78
CA GLY A 24 -9.73 18.05 -6.26
C GLY A 24 -10.93 17.36 -5.61
N ASN A 25 -12.14 17.81 -5.96
CA ASN A 25 -13.36 17.11 -5.55
C ASN A 25 -13.49 15.78 -6.31
N VAL A 26 -12.94 14.72 -5.73
CA VAL A 26 -13.22 13.35 -6.15
C VAL A 26 -14.52 12.85 -5.51
N SER A 27 -15.19 11.94 -6.18
CA SER A 27 -16.35 11.23 -5.63
C SER A 27 -15.92 10.18 -4.59
N VAL A 28 -16.87 9.77 -3.74
CA VAL A 28 -16.65 8.69 -2.78
C VAL A 28 -16.30 7.37 -3.49
N ASP A 29 -16.88 7.13 -4.66
CA ASP A 29 -16.60 5.92 -5.44
C ASP A 29 -15.15 5.90 -5.93
N GLU A 30 -14.60 7.03 -6.39
CA GLU A 30 -13.18 7.14 -6.77
C GLU A 30 -12.23 6.94 -5.58
N VAL A 31 -12.60 7.41 -4.39
CA VAL A 31 -11.83 7.14 -3.16
C VAL A 31 -11.83 5.65 -2.87
N ASN A 32 -13.01 5.01 -2.92
CA ASN A 32 -13.16 3.58 -2.67
C ASN A 32 -12.37 2.74 -3.69
N GLU A 33 -12.40 3.10 -4.97
CA GLU A 33 -11.60 2.44 -6.02
C GLU A 33 -10.09 2.45 -5.70
N ARG A 34 -9.56 3.54 -5.10
CA ARG A 34 -8.16 3.59 -4.68
C ARG A 34 -7.88 2.77 -3.42
N ILE A 35 -8.83 2.72 -2.48
CA ILE A 35 -8.75 1.92 -1.25
C ILE A 35 -8.78 0.43 -1.60
N ASP A 36 -9.59 0.02 -2.57
CA ASP A 36 -9.73 -1.37 -3.02
C ASP A 36 -8.44 -1.95 -3.63
N LEU A 37 -7.44 -1.12 -3.90
CA LEU A 37 -6.10 -1.56 -4.30
C LEU A 37 -5.23 -2.05 -3.13
N ILE A 38 -5.56 -1.74 -1.87
CA ILE A 38 -4.76 -2.11 -0.68
C ILE A 38 -4.57 -3.64 -0.56
N PRO A 39 -5.61 -4.49 -0.69
CA PRO A 39 -5.44 -5.94 -0.63
C PRO A 39 -4.49 -6.49 -1.70
N GLY A 40 -4.52 -5.91 -2.91
CA GLY A 40 -3.59 -6.27 -3.99
C GLY A 40 -2.15 -5.95 -3.62
N ARG A 41 -1.89 -4.73 -3.14
CA ARG A 41 -0.55 -4.30 -2.69
C ARG A 41 0.00 -5.18 -1.57
N LEU A 42 -0.83 -5.55 -0.60
CA LEU A 42 -0.42 -6.45 0.49
C LEU A 42 -0.07 -7.84 -0.04
N ARG A 43 -0.84 -8.37 -1.01
CA ARG A 43 -0.52 -9.64 -1.65
C ARG A 43 0.84 -9.59 -2.34
N ASP A 44 1.12 -8.53 -3.11
CA ASP A 44 2.40 -8.38 -3.80
C ASP A 44 3.58 -8.32 -2.80
N ILE A 45 3.41 -7.57 -1.70
CA ILE A 45 4.39 -7.50 -0.60
C ILE A 45 4.67 -8.90 -0.01
N TRP A 46 3.63 -9.68 0.29
CA TRP A 46 3.80 -11.01 0.87
C TRP A 46 4.45 -11.99 -0.10
N VAL A 47 4.10 -11.92 -1.40
CA VAL A 47 4.71 -12.76 -2.44
C VAL A 47 6.20 -12.46 -2.59
N GLU A 48 6.60 -11.18 -2.68
CA GLU A 48 8.01 -10.79 -2.74
C GLU A 48 8.74 -11.11 -1.43
N SER A 49 8.09 -10.92 -0.27
CA SER A 49 8.64 -11.27 1.05
C SER A 49 8.96 -12.76 1.18
N GLU A 50 8.05 -13.63 0.71
CA GLU A 50 8.24 -15.08 0.71
C GLU A 50 9.31 -15.50 -0.30
N THR A 51 9.31 -14.90 -1.49
CA THR A 51 10.27 -15.22 -2.57
C THR A 51 11.69 -14.85 -2.18
N ASP A 52 11.90 -13.65 -1.63
CA ASP A 52 13.22 -13.13 -1.30
C ASP A 52 13.67 -13.49 0.13
N ASN A 53 12.79 -14.12 0.92
CA ASN A 53 13.01 -14.43 2.33
C ASN A 53 13.45 -13.21 3.16
N VAL A 54 12.74 -12.08 2.97
CA VAL A 54 12.95 -10.82 3.70
C VAL A 54 11.65 -10.36 4.37
N PRO A 55 11.69 -9.58 5.47
CA PRO A 55 10.48 -9.14 6.15
C PRO A 55 9.55 -8.31 5.24
N ALA A 56 8.23 -8.49 5.37
CA ALA A 56 7.21 -7.77 4.60
C ALA A 56 7.37 -6.23 4.68
N ALA A 57 7.76 -5.69 5.84
CA ALA A 57 8.03 -4.26 6.00
C ALA A 57 9.21 -3.79 5.12
N THR A 58 10.28 -4.58 5.03
CA THR A 58 11.43 -4.28 4.16
C THR A 58 11.04 -4.32 2.69
N VAL A 59 10.17 -5.24 2.28
CA VAL A 59 9.63 -5.26 0.91
C VAL A 59 8.79 -4.02 0.62
N ALA A 60 7.89 -3.67 1.53
CA ALA A 60 7.04 -2.48 1.38
C ALA A 60 7.89 -1.19 1.26
N ASP A 61 8.97 -1.06 2.04
CA ASP A 61 9.93 0.05 1.91
C ASP A 61 10.61 0.07 0.54
N LYS A 62 11.11 -1.08 0.06
CA LYS A 62 11.73 -1.20 -1.27
C LYS A 62 10.75 -0.86 -2.39
N MET A 63 9.51 -1.36 -2.30
CA MET A 63 8.44 -1.04 -3.26
C MET A 63 8.17 0.46 -3.30
N ALA A 64 8.08 1.10 -2.13
CA ALA A 64 7.89 2.55 -2.03
C ALA A 64 9.09 3.32 -2.63
N GLN A 65 10.33 2.92 -2.32
CA GLN A 65 11.55 3.52 -2.86
C GLN A 65 11.59 3.46 -4.39
N ARG A 66 11.26 2.30 -4.98
CA ARG A 66 11.17 2.12 -6.44
C ARG A 66 10.16 3.09 -7.08
N LEU A 67 9.02 3.33 -6.44
CA LEU A 67 7.98 4.25 -6.96
C LEU A 67 8.42 5.72 -6.95
N ILE A 68 9.28 6.12 -6.01
CA ILE A 68 9.77 7.51 -5.88
C ILE A 68 11.17 7.71 -6.47
N GLY A 69 11.72 6.70 -7.15
CA GLY A 69 13.03 6.77 -7.81
C GLY A 69 14.22 6.88 -6.85
N ARG A 70 14.15 6.22 -5.69
CA ARG A 70 15.24 6.15 -4.70
C ARG A 70 15.78 4.75 -4.53
#